data_AF-A0A9P0CZY3-F1
#
_entry.id   AF-A0A9P0CZY3-F1
#
_cell.length_a   1.000
_cell.length_b   1.000
_cell.length_c   1.000
_cell.angle_alpha   90.00
_cell.angle_beta   90.00
_cell.angle_gamma   90.00
#
_symmetry.space_group_name_H-M   'P 1'
#
loop_
_entity.id
_entity.type
_entity.pdbx_description
1 polymer ?
#
loop_
_entity_poly.entity_id
_entity_poly.type
_entity_poly.pdbx_seq_one_letter_code
_entity_poly.pdbx_strand_id
1 'polypeptide(L)'
;MVKENIPCSIGELGQKLESVKEPFMKHVGHVKHHFHATRLLKENLQEQEIFIHIDFSKNYTAKHSEEVQSMHLGASKKYIILHTGFIYRNQGKPIGFCTIFDNLQHNPPVI
;
A
#
# COMPACT_ATOMS: atom_id res chain seq x y z
N MET A 1 -7.42 -10.24 -13.83
CA MET A 1 -8.54 -9.27 -13.82
C MET A 1 -9.09 -9.21 -15.23
N VAL A 2 -10.26 -9.78 -15.47
CA VAL A 2 -10.87 -9.79 -16.81
C VAL A 2 -11.52 -8.43 -17.03
N LYS A 3 -11.19 -7.76 -18.14
CA LYS A 3 -11.87 -6.51 -18.51
C LYS A 3 -13.24 -6.88 -19.05
N GLU A 4 -14.29 -6.48 -18.34
CA GLU A 4 -15.67 -6.65 -18.79
C GLU A 4 -16.12 -5.44 -19.60
N ASN A 5 -16.79 -5.69 -20.72
CA ASN A 5 -17.46 -4.64 -21.48
C ASN A 5 -18.82 -4.37 -20.84
N ILE A 6 -18.97 -3.16 -20.31
CA ILE A 6 -20.23 -2.70 -19.73
C ILE A 6 -20.90 -1.80 -20.78
N PRO A 7 -22.02 -2.23 -21.41
CA PRO A 7 -22.77 -1.36 -22.30
C PRO A 7 -23.32 -0.17 -21.50
N CYS A 8 -22.95 1.05 -21.90
CA CYS A 8 -23.43 2.27 -21.26
C CYS A 8 -23.51 3.42 -22.27
N SER A 9 -24.44 4.34 -22.05
CA SER A 9 -24.57 5.58 -22.81
C SER A 9 -23.54 6.63 -22.40
N ILE A 10 -23.31 7.63 -23.26
CA ILE A 10 -22.40 8.76 -22.96
C ILE A 10 -22.86 9.52 -21.70
N GLY A 11 -24.18 9.65 -21.48
CA GLY A 11 -24.73 10.32 -20.31
C GLY A 11 -24.45 9.57 -19.01
N GLU A 12 -24.62 8.24 -18.99
CA GLU A 12 -24.31 7.40 -17.83
C GLU A 12 -22.81 7.41 -17.51
N LEU A 13 -21.96 7.43 -18.55
CA LEU A 13 -20.52 7.58 -18.38
C LEU A 13 -20.17 8.92 -17.72
N GLY A 14 -20.79 10.02 -18.17
CA GLY A 14 -20.61 11.34 -17.59
C GLY A 14 -21.00 11.41 -16.12
N GLN A 15 -22.15 10.82 -15.75
CA GLN A 15 -22.59 10.74 -14.35
C GLN A 15 -21.62 9.91 -13.50
N LYS A 16 -21.14 8.79 -14.03
CA LYS A 16 -20.17 7.94 -13.33
C LYS A 16 -18.84 8.68 -13.14
N LEU A 17 -18.38 9.43 -14.14
CA LEU A 17 -17.19 10.26 -14.03
C LEU A 17 -17.34 11.31 -12.92
N GLU A 18 -18.44 12.07 -12.92
CA GLU A 18 -18.68 13.07 -11.88
C GLU A 18 -18.78 12.45 -10.49
N SER A 19 -19.35 11.24 -10.36
CA SER A 19 -19.42 10.53 -9.08
C SER A 19 -18.06 10.12 -8.50
N VAL A 20 -17.05 9.87 -9.36
CA VAL A 20 -15.71 9.45 -8.94
C VAL A 20 -14.69 10.59 -8.91
N LYS A 21 -15.02 11.72 -9.53
CA LYS A 21 -14.13 12.89 -9.67
C LYS A 21 -13.68 13.42 -8.32
N GLU A 22 -14.60 13.76 -7.42
CA GLU A 22 -14.25 14.33 -6.11
C GLU A 22 -13.39 13.36 -5.26
N PRO A 23 -13.76 12.08 -5.09
CA PRO A 23 -12.91 11.10 -4.42
C PRO A 23 -11.52 10.97 -5.05
N PHE A 24 -11.44 10.94 -6.37
CA PHE A 24 -10.17 10.81 -7.10
C PHE A 24 -9.29 12.05 -6.89
N MET A 25 -9.86 13.25 -7.03
CA MET A 25 -9.12 14.50 -6.84
C MET A 25 -8.63 14.66 -5.40
N LYS A 26 -9.44 14.25 -4.42
CA LYS A 26 -9.03 14.19 -3.01
C LYS A 26 -7.86 13.23 -2.82
N HIS A 27 -7.91 12.04 -3.41
CA HIS A 27 -6.80 11.08 -3.39
C HIS A 27 -5.52 11.67 -3.99
N VAL A 28 -5.61 12.31 -5.16
CA VAL A 28 -4.48 12.99 -5.81
C VAL A 28 -3.91 14.08 -4.89
N GLY A 29 -4.77 14.87 -4.25
CA GLY A 29 -4.39 15.88 -3.26
C GLY A 29 -3.63 15.29 -2.08
N HIS A 30 -4.15 14.21 -1.49
CA HIS A 30 -3.49 13.50 -0.39
C HIS A 30 -2.12 12.97 -0.79
N VAL A 31 -1.98 12.36 -1.97
CA VAL A 31 -0.71 11.83 -2.47
C VAL A 31 0.32 12.96 -2.62
N LYS A 32 -0.07 14.07 -3.25
CA LYS A 32 0.81 15.24 -3.41
C LYS A 32 1.23 15.83 -2.07
N HIS A 33 0.28 16.03 -1.17
CA HIS A 33 0.54 16.55 0.17
C HIS A 33 1.47 15.62 0.97
N HIS A 34 1.20 14.31 0.97
CA HIS A 34 2.00 13.33 1.67
C HIS A 34 3.45 13.29 1.15
N PHE A 35 3.63 13.32 -0.18
CA PHE A 35 4.96 13.37 -0.79
C PHE A 35 5.71 14.65 -0.39
N HIS A 36 5.03 15.80 -0.45
CA HIS A 36 5.61 17.09 -0.06
C HIS A 36 6.01 17.12 1.41
N ALA A 37 5.10 16.76 2.32
CA ALA A 37 5.36 16.72 3.75
C ALA A 37 6.50 15.75 4.10
N THR A 38 6.50 14.55 3.50
CA THR A 38 7.55 13.55 3.71
C THR A 38 8.92 14.04 3.23
N ARG A 39 8.95 14.76 2.10
CA ARG A 39 10.18 15.37 1.60
C ARG A 39 10.71 16.43 2.56
N LEU A 40 9.85 17.35 3.00
CA LEU A 40 10.24 18.39 3.95
C LEU A 40 10.76 17.82 5.26
N LEU A 41 10.12 16.79 5.81
CA LEU A 41 10.59 16.11 7.01
C LEU A 41 11.98 15.50 6.81
N LYS A 42 12.21 14.83 5.68
CA LYS A 42 13.52 14.23 5.36
C LYS A 42 14.63 15.27 5.18
N GLU A 43 14.31 16.42 4.58
CA GLU A 43 15.27 17.50 4.33
C GLU A 43 15.60 18.31 5.59
N ASN A 44 14.74 18.29 6.64
CA ASN A 44 14.90 19.11 7.85
C ASN A 44 15.07 18.28 9.14
N LEU A 45 15.47 17.01 9.02
CA LEU A 45 15.77 16.12 10.16
C LEU A 45 16.87 16.71 11.04
N GLN A 46 16.65 16.78 12.35
CA GLN A 46 17.70 17.13 13.31
C GLN A 46 18.69 15.97 13.52
N GLU A 47 19.87 16.23 14.08
CA GLU A 47 20.91 15.19 14.27
C GLU A 47 20.45 14.03 15.17
N GLN A 48 19.64 14.31 16.19
CA GLN A 48 19.06 13.32 17.10
C GLN A 48 17.76 12.67 16.58
N GLU A 49 17.31 13.02 15.38
CA GLU A 49 16.06 12.51 14.80
C GLU A 49 16.34 11.49 13.69
N ILE A 50 15.41 10.54 13.57
CA ILE A 50 15.38 9.58 12.47
C ILE A 50 13.98 9.56 11.87
N PHE A 51 13.90 9.40 10.55
CA PHE A 51 12.63 9.20 9.86
C PHE A 51 12.56 7.78 9.32
N ILE A 52 11.58 7.00 9.79
CA ILE A 52 11.35 5.63 9.36
C ILE A 52 10.21 5.63 8.34
N HIS A 53 10.54 5.27 7.10
CA HIS A 53 9.58 5.14 6.00
C HIS A 53 9.30 3.66 5.76
N ILE A 54 8.08 3.20 6.06
CA ILE A 54 7.68 1.81 5.86
C ILE A 54 6.77 1.73 4.63
N ASP A 55 7.09 0.83 3.71
CA ASP A 55 6.26 0.51 2.56
C ASP A 55 5.22 -0.56 2.94
N PHE A 56 3.99 -0.12 3.18
CA PHE A 56 2.84 -0.99 3.42
C PHE A 56 2.13 -1.43 2.14
N SER A 57 2.55 -0.94 0.96
CA SER A 57 1.94 -1.33 -0.32
C SER A 57 2.27 -2.77 -0.73
N LYS A 58 3.26 -3.38 -0.06
CA LYS A 58 3.59 -4.81 -0.13
C LYS A 58 3.07 -5.62 1.05
N ASN A 59 1.87 -5.33 1.56
CA ASN A 59 1.04 -6.41 2.10
C ASN A 59 0.61 -7.30 0.92
N TYR A 60 1.57 -8.08 0.41
CA TYR A 60 1.28 -9.34 -0.24
C TYR A 60 0.63 -10.18 0.87
N THR A 61 -0.70 -10.07 1.04
CA THR A 61 -1.42 -11.35 1.05
C THR A 61 -0.83 -12.06 -0.15
N ALA A 62 -0.25 -13.25 0.01
CA ALA A 62 0.12 -14.08 -1.12
C ALA A 62 -1.13 -14.33 -1.95
N LYS A 63 -1.58 -13.34 -2.71
CA LYS A 63 -2.34 -13.50 -3.92
C LYS A 63 -1.29 -14.11 -4.82
N HIS A 64 -1.24 -15.43 -4.75
CA HIS A 64 -0.55 -16.30 -5.68
C HIS A 64 -0.74 -15.73 -7.09
N SER A 65 0.16 -14.86 -7.52
CA SER A 65 0.35 -14.56 -8.91
C SER A 65 1.05 -15.79 -9.44
N GLU A 66 0.26 -16.66 -10.04
CA GLU A 66 0.72 -17.74 -10.89
C GLU A 66 1.54 -18.82 -10.18
N GLU A 67 0.85 -19.67 -9.42
CA GLU A 67 0.98 -21.11 -9.64
C GLU A 67 -0.22 -21.85 -9.02
N VAL A 68 -0.72 -22.81 -9.79
CA VAL A 68 -1.96 -23.55 -9.56
C VAL A 68 -1.98 -24.16 -8.16
N GLN A 69 -2.82 -23.62 -7.28
CA GLN A 69 -3.32 -24.36 -6.13
C GLN A 69 -4.77 -23.88 -5.89
N SER A 70 -5.84 -24.64 -6.09
CA SER A 70 -6.22 -25.82 -5.29
C SER A 70 -5.75 -25.81 -3.83
N MET A 71 -5.37 -24.65 -3.29
CA MET A 71 -5.08 -24.48 -1.89
C MET A 71 -6.40 -24.12 -1.23
N HIS A 72 -7.20 -25.14 -0.94
CA HIS A 72 -8.26 -25.06 0.06
C HIS A 72 -7.73 -24.24 1.25
N LEU A 73 -8.40 -23.12 1.53
CA LEU A 73 -8.21 -22.28 2.70
C LEU A 73 -8.66 -23.07 3.93
N GLY A 74 -7.93 -24.15 4.25
CA GLY A 74 -8.04 -24.83 5.53
C GLY A 74 -7.50 -23.90 6.63
N ALA A 75 -8.20 -23.84 7.75
CA ALA A 75 -8.07 -22.89 8.86
C ALA A 75 -6.71 -22.85 9.61
N SER A 76 -5.60 -23.28 9.00
CA SER A 76 -4.34 -23.56 9.70
C SER A 76 -3.07 -23.14 8.94
N LYS A 77 -3.14 -22.21 7.98
CA LYS A 77 -1.94 -21.76 7.26
C LYS A 77 -1.35 -20.49 7.88
N LYS A 78 -0.14 -20.64 8.41
CA LYS A 78 0.71 -19.53 8.87
C LYS A 78 1.09 -18.69 7.66
N TYR A 79 0.90 -17.38 7.77
CA TYR A 79 1.38 -16.42 6.78
C TYR A 79 2.46 -15.57 7.43
N ILE A 80 3.53 -15.36 6.66
CA ILE A 80 4.62 -14.46 7.02
C ILE A 80 4.33 -13.14 6.32
N ILE A 81 4.44 -12.05 7.05
CA ILE A 81 4.32 -10.72 6.47
C ILE A 81 5.68 -10.03 6.56
N LEU A 82 6.02 -9.32 5.48
CA LEU A 82 7.26 -8.58 5.33
C LEU A 82 6.94 -7.08 5.33
N HIS A 83 7.53 -6.34 6.27
CA HIS A 83 7.53 -4.87 6.21
C HIS A 83 8.90 -4.40 5.73
N THR A 84 8.94 -3.97 4.48
CA THR A 84 10.13 -3.33 3.91
C THR A 84 10.10 -1.84 4.20
N GLY A 85 11.24 -1.25 4.55
CA GLY A 85 11.32 0.17 4.84
C GLY A 85 12.72 0.76 4.68
N PHE A 86 12.80 2.07 4.89
CA PHE A 86 14.03 2.85 4.86
C PHE A 86 14.13 3.74 6.11
N ILE A 87 15.32 3.83 6.68
CA ILE A 87 15.66 4.76 7.76
C ILE A 87 16.46 5.91 7.15
N TYR A 88 15.96 7.13 7.34
CA TYR A 88 16.63 8.37 6.97
C TYR A 88 17.17 9.03 8.24
N ARG A 89 18.35 9.63 8.12
CA ARG A 89 19.05 10.41 9.14
C ARG A 89 19.44 11.75 8.53
N ASN A 90 19.68 12.76 9.36
CA ASN A 90 20.13 14.08 8.89
C ASN A 90 21.36 13.96 7.94
N GLN A 91 22.28 13.05 8.24
CA GLN A 91 23.46 12.80 7.42
C GLN A 91 23.60 11.32 7.04
N GLY A 92 24.20 11.08 5.87
CA GLY A 92 24.48 9.75 5.34
C GLY A 92 23.40 9.22 4.41
N LYS A 93 23.67 8.03 3.84
CA LYS A 93 22.73 7.37 2.92
C LYS A 93 21.58 6.73 3.70
N PRO A 94 20.36 6.69 3.14
CA PRO A 94 19.25 5.94 3.72
C PRO A 94 19.62 4.47 3.91
N ILE A 95 19.21 3.88 5.04
CA ILE A 95 19.42 2.45 5.32
C ILE A 95 18.13 1.70 5.02
N GLY A 96 18.17 0.76 4.07
CA GLY A 96 17.06 -0.16 3.85
C GLY A 96 17.00 -1.25 4.93
N PHE A 97 15.78 -1.63 5.33
CA PHE A 97 15.55 -2.76 6.24
C PHE A 97 14.30 -3.54 5.81
N CYS A 98 14.19 -4.76 6.33
CA CYS A 98 13.00 -5.60 6.21
C CYS A 98 12.75 -6.28 7.55
N THR A 99 11.55 -6.14 8.11
CA THR A 99 11.13 -6.90 9.28
C THR A 99 10.19 -8.02 8.86
N ILE A 100 10.34 -9.16 9.53
CA ILE A 100 9.57 -10.38 9.30
C ILE A 100 8.72 -10.62 10.53
N PHE A 101 7.42 -10.86 10.35
CA PHE A 101 6.55 -11.25 11.44
C PHE A 101 5.69 -12.44 11.08
N ASP A 102 5.57 -13.35 12.05
CA ASP A 102 4.63 -14.46 11.98
C ASP A 102 3.25 -13.94 12.38
N ASN A 103 2.27 -14.05 11.49
CA ASN A 103 0.90 -13.84 11.88
C ASN A 103 0.27 -15.17 12.31
N LEU A 104 0.22 -15.38 13.62
CA LEU A 104 -0.41 -16.53 14.27
C LEU A 104 -1.90 -16.31 14.57
N GLN A 105 -2.47 -15.14 14.22
CA GLN A 105 -3.87 -14.87 14.50
C GLN A 105 -4.78 -15.51 13.46
N HIS A 106 -5.66 -16.40 13.94
CA HIS A 106 -6.77 -17.02 13.19
C HIS A 106 -7.92 -16.05 12.91
N ASN A 107 -7.74 -14.75 13.14
CA ASN A 107 -8.77 -13.76 12.89
C ASN A 107 -8.76 -13.35 11.42
N PRO A 108 -9.94 -13.10 10.83
CA PRO A 108 -10.01 -12.59 9.47
C PRO A 108 -9.23 -11.26 9.38
N PRO A 109 -8.48 -11.05 8.29
CA PRO A 109 -7.75 -9.80 8.10
C PRO A 109 -8.75 -8.64 8.13
N VAL A 110 -8.47 -7.63 8.97
CA VAL A 110 -9.22 -6.37 8.95
C VAL A 110 -8.77 -5.64 7.69
N ILE A 111 -9.69 -5.52 6.73
CA ILE A 111 -9.54 -4.80 5.46
C ILE A 111 -10.09 -3.38 5.66
#